data_AF-A0AAW9ZI25-F1
#
_entry.id   AF-A0AAW9ZI25-F1
#
_cell.length_a   1.000
_cell.length_b   1.000
_cell.length_c   1.000
_cell.angle_alpha   90.00
_cell.angle_beta   90.00
_cell.angle_gamma   90.00
#
_symmetry.space_group_name_H-M   'P 1'
#
loop_
_entity.id
_entity.type
_entity.pdbx_description
1 polymer ?
#
loop_
_entity_poly.entity_id
_entity_poly.type
_entity_poly.pdbx_seq_one_letter_code
_entity_poly.pdbx_strand_id
1 'polypeptide(L)'
;MMIDANLLPFSVDELVKSKAWHDATPEQRRKFISAGVTFDSVLTHYADKYRAKKTIKGEFISCVLWDFYYDLFCNPVENGSFDFELDQVYQVFDGKASIDQYSERLLDEARHPKRWIKRLKEAYRENKVRIIESAMDDHGNIDLDLINDDSVEYRDYLY
;
A
#
# COMPACT_ATOMS: atom_id res chain seq x y z
N MET A 1 15.71 4.19 22.71
CA MET A 1 16.07 3.01 21.90
C MET A 1 16.07 3.49 20.45
N MET A 2 17.25 3.68 19.83
CA MET A 2 17.32 4.00 18.41
C MET A 2 16.93 2.73 17.64
N ILE A 3 15.89 2.81 16.83
CA ILE A 3 15.58 1.78 15.85
C ILE A 3 16.70 1.88 14.82
N ASP A 4 17.44 0.79 14.59
CA ASP A 4 18.43 0.74 13.52
C ASP A 4 17.66 0.78 12.20
N ALA A 5 17.73 1.92 11.51
CA ALA A 5 16.99 2.16 10.26
C ALA A 5 17.35 1.15 9.17
N ASN A 6 18.50 0.47 9.28
CA ASN A 6 18.96 -0.56 8.35
C ASN A 6 18.22 -1.91 8.48
N LEU A 7 17.30 -2.07 9.43
CA LEU A 7 16.55 -3.32 9.65
C LEU A 7 15.08 -3.26 9.18
N LEU A 8 14.59 -2.09 8.80
CA LEU A 8 13.21 -1.94 8.33
C LEU A 8 13.11 -2.13 6.81
N PRO A 9 12.02 -2.70 6.29
CA PRO A 9 11.83 -2.89 4.86
C PRO A 9 11.44 -1.60 4.11
N PHE A 10 11.32 -0.48 4.82
CA PHE A 10 10.96 0.84 4.30
C PHE A 10 11.81 1.92 4.97
N SER A 11 11.98 3.06 4.28
CA SER A 11 12.69 4.22 4.86
C SER A 11 11.89 4.86 5.98
N VAL A 12 12.58 5.41 6.97
CA VAL A 12 11.97 6.19 8.06
C VAL A 12 12.52 7.62 8.14
N ASP A 13 13.30 8.04 7.14
CA ASP A 13 14.01 9.33 7.17
C ASP A 13 13.06 10.53 7.27
N GLU A 14 11.92 10.48 6.56
CA GLU A 14 10.90 11.52 6.67
C GLU A 14 9.99 11.31 7.88
N LEU A 15 9.66 10.06 8.21
CA LEU A 15 8.89 9.72 9.41
C LEU A 15 9.52 10.29 10.70
N VAL A 16 10.85 10.22 10.85
CA VAL A 16 11.52 10.72 12.04
C VAL A 16 11.55 12.25 12.14
N LYS A 17 11.12 12.97 11.10
CA LYS A 17 10.96 14.44 11.12
C LYS A 17 9.53 14.86 11.50
N SER A 18 8.57 13.93 11.47
CA SER A 18 7.17 14.20 11.77
C SER A 18 6.98 14.64 13.23
N LYS A 19 6.13 15.65 13.41
CA LYS A 19 5.71 16.07 14.75
C LYS A 19 4.89 14.98 15.45
N ALA A 20 3.92 14.37 14.75
CA ALA A 20 3.09 13.32 15.31
C ALA A 20 3.94 12.11 15.75
N TRP A 21 5.01 11.79 15.01
CA TRP A 21 5.98 10.79 15.42
C TRP A 21 6.69 11.18 16.71
N HIS A 22 7.16 12.43 16.83
CA HIS A 22 7.83 12.94 18.03
C HIS A 22 6.90 13.05 19.25
N ASP A 23 5.62 13.33 19.06
CA ASP A 23 4.62 13.42 20.12
C ASP A 23 4.13 12.02 20.58
N ALA A 24 4.27 10.99 19.74
CA ALA A 24 3.85 9.63 20.06
C ALA A 24 4.70 8.98 21.17
N THR A 25 4.05 8.14 22.00
CA THR A 25 4.73 7.35 23.03
C THR A 25 5.60 6.25 22.43
N PRO A 26 6.59 5.71 23.17
CA PRO A 26 7.37 4.57 22.72
C PRO A 26 6.52 3.35 22.32
N GLU A 27 5.42 3.10 23.03
CA GLU A 27 4.47 2.03 22.74
C GLU A 27 3.75 2.26 21.40
N GLN A 28 3.28 3.48 21.15
CA GLN A 28 2.62 3.85 19.89
C GLN A 28 3.55 3.71 18.69
N ARG A 29 4.80 4.20 18.82
CA ARG A 29 5.83 4.04 17.79
C ARG A 29 6.11 2.57 17.48
N ARG A 30 6.26 1.73 18.52
CA ARG A 30 6.48 0.28 18.34
C ARG A 30 5.30 -0.39 17.64
N LYS A 31 4.06 -0.04 18.02
CA LYS A 31 2.85 -0.56 17.37
C LYS A 31 2.80 -0.14 15.90
N PHE A 32 3.08 1.12 15.59
CA PHE A 32 3.10 1.61 14.22
C PHE A 32 4.14 0.90 13.36
N ILE A 33 5.38 0.78 13.83
CA ILE A 33 6.44 0.06 13.10
C ILE A 33 6.07 -1.41 12.89
N SER A 34 5.51 -2.08 13.91
CA SER A 34 5.06 -3.46 13.77
C SER A 34 3.93 -3.61 12.75
N ALA A 35 3.00 -2.66 12.72
CA ALA A 35 1.92 -2.61 11.74
C ALA A 35 2.46 -2.39 10.32
N GLY A 36 3.35 -1.42 10.13
CA GLY A 36 4.01 -1.13 8.86
C GLY A 36 4.77 -2.33 8.30
N VAL A 37 5.61 -2.98 9.11
CA VAL A 37 6.35 -4.20 8.71
C VAL A 37 5.40 -5.33 8.32
N THR A 38 4.31 -5.52 9.07
CA THR A 38 3.32 -6.56 8.78
C THR A 38 2.60 -6.27 7.46
N PHE A 39 2.18 -5.03 7.24
CA PHE A 39 1.51 -4.60 6.02
C PHE A 39 2.40 -4.74 4.80
N ASP A 40 3.63 -4.20 4.86
CA ASP A 40 4.66 -4.34 3.82
C ASP A 40 4.90 -5.81 3.45
N SER A 41 5.14 -6.67 4.45
CA SER A 41 5.43 -8.08 4.22
C SER A 41 4.27 -8.82 3.53
N VAL A 42 3.03 -8.56 3.97
CA VAL A 42 1.85 -9.21 3.40
C VAL A 42 1.60 -8.69 1.99
N LEU A 43 1.65 -7.38 1.78
CA LEU A 43 1.39 -6.79 0.48
C LEU A 43 2.42 -7.25 -0.55
N THR A 44 3.72 -7.15 -0.22
CA THR A 44 4.83 -7.61 -1.06
C THR A 44 4.66 -9.08 -1.43
N HIS A 45 4.33 -9.95 -0.46
CA HIS A 45 4.07 -11.37 -0.74
C HIS A 45 2.98 -11.57 -1.80
N TYR A 46 1.87 -10.85 -1.71
CA TYR A 46 0.77 -11.00 -2.66
C TYR A 46 1.10 -10.36 -4.01
N ALA A 47 1.70 -9.18 -4.04
CA ALA A 47 2.09 -8.52 -5.28
C ALA A 47 3.07 -9.39 -6.09
N ASP A 48 4.12 -9.93 -5.44
CA ASP A 48 5.10 -10.82 -6.07
C ASP A 48 4.48 -12.13 -6.54
N LYS A 49 3.61 -12.73 -5.71
CA LYS A 49 2.89 -13.96 -6.05
C LYS A 49 2.04 -13.81 -7.32
N TYR A 50 1.48 -12.63 -7.57
CA TYR A 50 0.67 -12.39 -8.77
C TYR A 50 1.52 -12.01 -9.98
N ARG A 51 2.57 -11.19 -9.80
CA ARG A 51 3.56 -10.86 -10.84
C ARG A 51 4.27 -12.10 -11.37
N ALA A 52 4.65 -13.03 -10.49
CA ALA A 52 5.30 -14.29 -10.85
C ALA A 52 4.51 -15.18 -11.82
N LYS A 53 3.20 -14.93 -12.00
CA LYS A 53 2.36 -15.67 -12.95
C LYS A 53 2.62 -15.28 -14.40
N LYS A 54 3.22 -14.12 -14.66
CA LYS A 54 3.50 -13.62 -16.03
C LYS A 54 2.27 -13.65 -16.93
N THR A 55 1.16 -13.12 -16.42
CA THR A 55 -0.11 -12.97 -17.16
C THR A 55 -0.60 -11.55 -16.98
N ILE A 56 -1.37 -11.02 -17.94
CA ILE A 56 -2.00 -9.68 -17.83
C ILE A 56 -2.73 -9.52 -16.50
N LYS A 57 -3.56 -10.49 -16.12
CA LYS A 57 -4.26 -10.49 -14.83
C LYS A 57 -3.32 -10.48 -13.62
N GLY A 58 -2.22 -11.22 -13.71
CA GLY A 58 -1.21 -11.30 -12.66
C GLY A 58 -0.52 -9.97 -12.46
N GLU A 59 -0.09 -9.34 -13.56
CA GLU A 59 0.56 -8.04 -13.54
C GLU A 59 -0.38 -6.95 -13.07
N PHE A 60 -1.61 -6.92 -13.61
CA PHE A 60 -2.67 -6.01 -13.17
C PHE A 60 -2.87 -6.05 -11.65
N ILE A 61 -3.03 -7.24 -11.08
CA ILE A 61 -3.19 -7.37 -9.62
C ILE A 61 -1.95 -6.89 -8.88
N SER A 62 -0.75 -7.13 -9.41
CA SER A 62 0.49 -6.71 -8.77
C SER A 62 0.65 -5.19 -8.77
N CYS A 63 0.49 -4.53 -9.92
CA CYS A 63 0.62 -3.08 -10.03
C CYS A 63 -0.39 -2.36 -9.14
N VAL A 64 -1.67 -2.78 -9.15
CA VAL A 64 -2.69 -2.14 -8.29
C VAL A 64 -2.38 -2.32 -6.80
N LEU A 65 -1.82 -3.46 -6.40
CA LEU A 65 -1.37 -3.64 -5.01
C LEU A 65 -0.20 -2.71 -4.67
N TRP A 66 0.75 -2.51 -5.58
CA TRP A 66 1.86 -1.57 -5.37
C TRP A 66 1.40 -0.12 -5.31
N ASP A 67 0.45 0.31 -6.13
CA ASP A 67 -0.12 1.65 -6.02
C ASP A 67 -0.88 1.83 -4.70
N PHE A 68 -1.59 0.80 -4.25
CA PHE A 68 -2.26 0.83 -2.95
C PHE A 68 -1.27 0.92 -1.79
N TYR A 69 -0.16 0.18 -1.86
CA TYR A 69 0.93 0.27 -0.91
C TYR A 69 1.55 1.66 -0.87
N TYR A 70 1.81 2.22 -2.06
CA TYR A 70 2.41 3.52 -2.18
C TYR A 70 1.53 4.59 -1.53
N ASP A 71 0.25 4.63 -1.88
CA ASP A 71 -0.67 5.63 -1.34
C ASP A 71 -0.95 5.45 0.14
N LEU A 72 -1.28 4.23 0.57
CA LEU A 72 -1.67 3.97 1.94
C LEU A 72 -0.48 4.02 2.90
N PHE A 73 0.75 3.77 2.45
CA PHE A 73 1.89 3.59 3.35
C PHE A 73 3.16 4.35 2.94
N CYS A 74 3.77 4.06 1.78
CA CYS A 74 5.05 4.69 1.44
C CYS A 74 4.96 6.20 1.36
N ASN A 75 3.91 6.75 0.75
CA ASN A 75 3.78 8.19 0.58
C ASN A 75 3.68 8.89 1.95
N PRO A 76 2.76 8.49 2.87
CA PRO A 76 2.77 8.98 4.26
C PRO A 76 4.13 8.85 4.96
N VAL A 77 4.76 7.69 4.89
CA VAL A 77 5.91 7.35 5.76
C VAL A 77 7.25 7.83 5.21
N GLU A 78 7.46 7.72 3.91
CA GLU A 78 8.75 7.93 3.24
C GLU A 78 8.83 9.30 2.54
N ASN A 79 7.70 9.91 2.19
CA ASN A 79 7.67 11.21 1.49
C ASN A 79 7.25 12.39 2.37
N GLY A 80 7.17 12.19 3.70
CA GLY A 80 6.93 13.27 4.66
C GLY A 80 5.49 13.78 4.75
N SER A 81 4.52 13.04 4.21
CA SER A 81 3.09 13.37 4.38
C SER A 81 2.45 12.77 5.63
N PHE A 82 3.24 12.15 6.52
CA PHE A 82 2.74 11.46 7.72
C PHE A 82 1.86 12.34 8.62
N ASP A 83 2.32 13.56 8.95
CA ASP A 83 1.55 14.49 9.79
C ASP A 83 0.22 14.87 9.13
N PHE A 84 0.26 15.14 7.82
CA PHE A 84 -0.93 15.47 7.03
C PHE A 84 -1.93 14.31 6.98
N GLU A 85 -1.45 13.09 6.73
CA GLU A 85 -2.27 11.88 6.68
C GLU A 85 -3.01 11.65 8.01
N LEU A 86 -2.30 11.80 9.14
CA LEU A 86 -2.90 11.67 10.46
C LEU A 86 -3.94 12.76 10.76
N ASP A 87 -3.69 14.00 10.33
CA ASP A 87 -4.59 15.13 10.57
C ASP A 87 -5.84 15.13 9.67
N GLN A 88 -5.75 14.61 8.45
CA GLN A 88 -6.85 14.62 7.49
C GLN A 88 -7.68 13.34 7.51
N VAL A 89 -7.03 12.19 7.66
CA VAL A 89 -7.67 10.87 7.47
C VAL A 89 -7.93 10.18 8.80
N TYR A 90 -6.97 10.23 9.72
CA TYR A 90 -7.02 9.50 11.00
C TYR A 90 -7.21 10.43 12.20
N GLN A 91 -8.12 11.41 12.09
CA GLN A 91 -8.41 12.34 13.17
C GLN A 91 -8.75 11.61 14.47
N VAL A 92 -8.34 12.19 15.60
CA VAL A 92 -8.60 11.62 16.95
C VAL A 92 -10.10 11.36 17.10
N PHE A 93 -10.46 10.07 17.20
CA PHE A 93 -11.82 9.61 17.37
C PHE A 93 -11.88 8.76 18.64
N ASP A 94 -12.88 9.03 19.48
CA ASP A 94 -13.12 8.27 20.72
C ASP A 94 -11.88 8.18 21.66
N GLY A 95 -11.12 9.27 21.78
CA GLY A 95 -9.95 9.37 22.65
C GLY A 95 -8.71 8.63 22.18
N LYS A 96 -8.72 8.09 20.95
CA LYS A 96 -7.61 7.32 20.40
C LYS A 96 -6.71 8.16 19.50
N ALA A 97 -5.40 8.10 19.78
CA ALA A 97 -4.41 8.83 19.00
C ALA A 97 -4.44 8.44 17.51
N SER A 98 -4.23 9.41 16.63
CA SER A 98 -4.25 9.23 15.18
C SER A 98 -3.30 8.13 14.71
N ILE A 99 -2.08 8.08 15.26
CA ILE A 99 -1.09 7.04 14.95
C ILE A 99 -1.58 5.63 15.31
N ASP A 100 -2.37 5.48 16.38
CA ASP A 100 -2.94 4.18 16.77
C ASP A 100 -4.04 3.74 15.79
N GLN A 101 -4.84 4.68 15.31
CA GLN A 101 -5.87 4.42 14.31
C GLN A 101 -5.24 4.01 12.98
N TYR A 102 -4.21 4.75 12.53
CA TYR A 102 -3.50 4.41 11.31
C TYR A 102 -2.80 3.04 11.41
N SER A 103 -2.14 2.76 12.55
CA SER A 103 -1.56 1.44 12.82
C SER A 103 -2.59 0.31 12.70
N GLU A 104 -3.81 0.54 13.18
CA GLU A 104 -4.87 -0.47 13.11
C GLU A 104 -5.46 -0.62 11.73
N ARG A 105 -5.56 0.45 10.94
CA ARG A 105 -5.90 0.35 9.52
C ARG A 105 -4.91 -0.55 8.78
N LEU A 106 -3.60 -0.31 8.94
CA LEU A 106 -2.57 -1.15 8.31
C LEU A 106 -2.68 -2.62 8.74
N LEU A 107 -2.95 -2.88 10.02
CA LEU A 107 -3.15 -4.24 10.53
C LEU A 107 -4.43 -4.91 10.03
N ASP A 108 -5.56 -4.17 9.92
CA ASP A 108 -6.81 -4.73 9.39
C ASP A 108 -6.63 -5.15 7.92
N GLU A 109 -5.99 -4.29 7.14
CA GLU A 109 -5.65 -4.55 5.75
C GLU A 109 -4.77 -5.81 5.64
N ALA A 110 -3.67 -5.87 6.41
CA ALA A 110 -2.76 -7.02 6.41
C ALA A 110 -3.40 -8.33 6.92
N ARG A 111 -4.44 -8.28 7.77
CA ARG A 111 -5.20 -9.45 8.24
C ARG A 111 -6.17 -9.98 7.20
N HIS A 112 -6.56 -9.15 6.23
CA HIS A 112 -7.59 -9.47 5.26
C HIS A 112 -7.16 -9.35 3.80
N PRO A 113 -5.96 -9.85 3.39
CA PRO A 113 -5.43 -9.65 2.04
C PRO A 113 -6.26 -10.33 0.96
N LYS A 114 -7.06 -11.35 1.33
CA LYS A 114 -8.03 -11.99 0.43
C LYS A 114 -9.12 -11.02 -0.05
N ARG A 115 -9.41 -9.94 0.71
CA ARG A 115 -10.35 -8.89 0.28
C ARG A 115 -9.81 -8.15 -0.93
N TRP A 116 -8.54 -7.71 -0.91
CA TRP A 116 -7.90 -7.07 -2.07
C TRP A 116 -8.01 -7.96 -3.30
N ILE A 117 -7.56 -9.21 -3.15
CA ILE A 117 -7.55 -10.17 -4.24
C ILE A 117 -8.93 -10.43 -4.81
N LYS A 118 -9.97 -10.48 -3.97
CA LYS A 118 -11.35 -10.66 -4.44
C LYS A 118 -11.79 -9.45 -5.27
N ARG A 119 -11.62 -8.23 -4.74
CA ARG A 119 -12.02 -6.98 -5.42
C ARG A 119 -11.25 -6.79 -6.74
N LEU A 120 -9.94 -7.01 -6.76
CA LEU A 120 -9.14 -6.85 -7.98
C LEU A 120 -9.47 -7.91 -9.04
N LYS A 121 -9.83 -9.14 -8.64
CA LYS A 121 -10.28 -10.15 -9.60
C LYS A 121 -11.62 -9.78 -10.24
N GLU A 122 -12.48 -9.09 -9.50
CA GLU A 122 -13.77 -8.59 -9.96
C GLU A 122 -13.56 -7.39 -10.90
N ALA A 123 -12.80 -6.38 -10.47
CA ALA A 123 -12.40 -5.24 -11.30
C ALA A 123 -11.76 -5.68 -12.64
N TYR A 124 -10.84 -6.65 -12.59
CA TYR A 124 -10.24 -7.22 -13.81
C TYR A 124 -11.28 -7.87 -14.72
N ARG A 125 -12.29 -8.56 -14.17
CA ARG A 125 -13.32 -9.24 -14.97
C ARG A 125 -14.21 -8.21 -15.67
N GLU A 126 -14.59 -7.17 -14.95
CA GLU A 126 -15.46 -6.10 -15.44
C GLU A 126 -14.76 -5.26 -16.52
N ASN A 127 -13.45 -5.07 -16.39
CA ASN A 127 -12.68 -4.17 -17.25
C ASN A 127 -11.68 -4.90 -18.16
N LYS A 128 -11.87 -6.21 -18.35
CA LYS A 128 -10.90 -7.09 -19.03
C LYS A 128 -10.47 -6.58 -20.40
N VAL A 129 -11.41 -6.05 -21.19
CA VAL A 129 -11.13 -5.59 -22.56
C VAL A 129 -10.18 -4.40 -22.52
N ARG A 130 -10.53 -3.36 -21.74
CA ARG A 130 -9.70 -2.16 -21.56
C ARG A 130 -8.29 -2.49 -21.09
N ILE A 131 -8.17 -3.35 -20.08
CA ILE A 131 -6.87 -3.76 -19.50
C ILE A 131 -6.02 -4.56 -20.50
N ILE A 132 -6.65 -5.31 -21.42
CA ILE A 132 -5.90 -6.02 -22.47
C ILE A 132 -5.45 -5.05 -23.56
N GLU A 133 -6.30 -4.09 -23.93
CA GLU A 133 -5.97 -3.07 -24.92
C GLU A 133 -4.85 -2.14 -24.45
N SER A 134 -4.83 -1.76 -23.17
CA SER A 134 -3.73 -0.97 -22.59
C SER A 134 -2.41 -1.73 -22.49
N ALA A 135 -2.47 -3.05 -22.38
CA ALA A 135 -1.29 -3.91 -22.39
C ALA A 135 -0.76 -4.20 -23.81
N MET A 136 -1.32 -3.60 -24.87
CA MET A 136 -0.83 -3.79 -26.24
C MET A 136 0.19 -2.72 -26.63
N ASP A 137 1.34 -3.14 -27.14
CA ASP A 137 2.33 -2.25 -27.74
C ASP A 137 1.88 -1.74 -29.14
N ASP A 138 2.66 -0.83 -29.72
CA ASP A 138 2.45 -0.28 -31.07
C ASP A 138 2.46 -1.34 -32.19
N HIS A 139 2.87 -2.56 -31.88
CA HIS A 139 2.96 -3.70 -32.80
C HIS A 139 1.86 -4.75 -32.55
N GLY A 140 0.97 -4.54 -31.58
CA GLY A 140 -0.11 -5.45 -31.21
C GLY A 140 0.34 -6.66 -30.37
N ASN A 141 1.54 -6.63 -29.80
CA ASN A 141 2.00 -7.63 -28.84
C ASN A 141 1.63 -7.20 -27.42
N ILE A 142 1.52 -8.19 -26.52
CA ILE A 142 1.29 -7.91 -25.10
C ILE A 142 2.61 -7.47 -24.46
N ASP A 143 2.65 -6.23 -23.97
CA ASP A 143 3.66 -5.71 -23.06
C ASP A 143 3.03 -5.53 -21.67
N LEU A 144 3.57 -6.25 -20.69
CA LEU A 144 3.05 -6.25 -19.33
C LEU A 144 3.43 -4.96 -18.58
N ASP A 145 4.50 -4.28 -18.99
CA ASP A 145 4.97 -3.07 -18.30
C ASP A 145 3.98 -1.91 -18.49
N LEU A 146 3.22 -1.91 -19.59
CA LEU A 146 2.18 -0.92 -19.88
C LEU A 146 0.96 -1.01 -18.94
N ILE A 147 0.78 -2.14 -18.24
CA ILE A 147 -0.35 -2.32 -17.31
C ILE A 147 -0.23 -1.37 -16.10
N ASN A 148 0.97 -0.90 -15.79
CA ASN A 148 1.21 0.06 -14.72
C ASN A 148 0.50 1.40 -14.93
N ASP A 149 0.24 1.79 -16.19
CA ASP A 149 -0.42 3.07 -16.48
C ASP A 149 -1.90 3.07 -16.07
N ASP A 150 -2.51 1.89 -16.03
CA ASP A 150 -3.92 1.71 -15.67
C ASP A 150 -4.14 1.50 -14.16
N SER A 151 -3.12 1.04 -13.43
CA SER A 151 -3.32 0.48 -12.09
C SER A 151 -3.76 1.51 -11.04
N VAL A 152 -3.39 2.78 -11.24
CA VAL A 152 -3.76 3.89 -10.34
C VAL A 152 -5.28 4.06 -10.24
N GLU A 153 -6.02 3.92 -11.34
CA GLU A 153 -7.50 4.07 -11.34
C GLU A 153 -8.17 2.94 -10.54
N TYR A 154 -7.57 1.75 -10.54
CA TYR A 154 -8.16 0.57 -9.89
C TYR A 154 -7.76 0.43 -8.42
N ARG A 155 -6.76 1.20 -7.96
CA ARG A 155 -6.36 1.25 -6.56
C ARG A 155 -7.52 1.64 -5.65
N ASP A 156 -8.36 2.57 -6.09
CA ASP A 156 -9.48 3.09 -5.29
C ASP A 156 -10.52 2.02 -4.94
N TYR A 157 -10.55 0.90 -5.68
CA TYR A 157 -11.38 -0.27 -5.33
C TYR A 157 -10.93 -0.93 -4.02
N LEU A 158 -9.75 -0.61 -3.50
CA LEU A 158 -9.19 -1.18 -2.27
C LEU A 158 -9.47 -0.33 -1.02
N TYR A 159 -9.92 0.90 -1.17
CA TYR A 159 -10.43 1.71 -0.05
C TYR A 159 -11.86 1.27 0.36
#